data_AF-A0A3A5IT59-F1
#
_entry.id   AF-A0A3A5IT59-F1
#
_cell.length_a   1.000
_cell.length_b   1.000
_cell.length_c   1.000
_cell.angle_alpha   90.00
_cell.angle_beta   90.00
_cell.angle_gamma   90.00
#
_symmetry.space_group_name_H-M   'P 1'
#
loop_
_entity.id
_entity.type
_entity.pdbx_description
1 polymer ?
#
loop_
_entity_poly.entity_id
_entity_poly.type
_entity_poly.pdbx_seq_one_letter_code
_entity_poly.pdbx_strand_id
1 'polypeptide(L)'
;MLDKYIKLIESFLKNEIGVAEFEKKYFKTFLNDPDEKELDEESFTILNDLFESVDCYWHECKPGEETDFEISEEQLRVDTQKALQGLYFLKRS
;
A
#
# COMPACT_ATOMS: atom_id res chain seq x y z
N MET A 1 -14.66 2.74 4.34
CA MET A 1 -14.12 3.11 3.02
C MET A 1 -12.62 3.24 3.10
N LEU A 2 -12.06 4.45 3.05
CA LEU A 2 -10.63 4.68 3.14
C LEU A 2 -10.00 4.19 4.46
N ASP A 3 -10.76 4.22 5.55
CA ASP A 3 -10.29 3.79 6.88
C ASP A 3 -9.83 2.33 6.93
N LYS A 4 -10.34 1.44 6.06
CA LYS A 4 -9.89 0.03 6.03
C LYS A 4 -8.48 -0.09 5.45
N TYR A 5 -8.19 0.68 4.40
CA TYR A 5 -6.85 0.79 3.83
C TYR A 5 -5.89 1.45 4.81
N ILE A 6 -6.28 2.58 5.40
CA ILE A 6 -5.47 3.28 6.41
C ILE A 6 -5.10 2.33 7.55
N LYS A 7 -6.07 1.61 8.12
CA LYS A 7 -5.79 0.63 9.20
C LYS A 7 -4.84 -0.47 8.76
N LEU A 8 -5.02 -1.01 7.57
CA LEU A 8 -4.15 -2.06 7.03
C LEU A 8 -2.71 -1.56 6.83
N ILE A 9 -2.57 -0.39 6.21
CA ILE A 9 -1.29 0.30 5.97
C ILE A 9 -0.58 0.60 7.30
N GLU A 10 -1.31 1.15 8.28
CA GLU A 10 -0.74 1.43 9.60
C GLU A 10 -0.28 0.15 10.31
N SER A 11 -1.03 -0.95 10.21
CA SER A 11 -0.67 -2.23 10.81
C SER A 11 0.66 -2.73 10.26
N PHE A 12 0.88 -2.60 8.94
CA PHE A 12 2.14 -2.98 8.31
C PHE A 12 3.31 -2.07 8.72
N LEU A 13 3.11 -0.75 8.70
CA LEU A 13 4.14 0.22 9.11
C LEU A 13 4.53 0.09 10.59
N LYS A 14 3.58 -0.29 11.46
CA LYS A 14 3.82 -0.55 12.89
C LYS A 14 4.40 -1.93 13.18
N ASN A 15 4.66 -2.74 12.14
CA ASN A 15 5.10 -4.14 12.27
C ASN A 15 4.13 -5.05 13.04
N GLU A 16 2.84 -4.69 13.08
CA GLU A 16 1.79 -5.53 13.67
C GLU A 16 1.48 -6.72 12.74
N ILE A 17 1.69 -6.55 11.44
CA ILE A 17 1.67 -7.61 10.42
C ILE A 17 2.96 -7.57 9.60
N GLY A 18 3.42 -8.73 9.14
CA GLY A 18 4.57 -8.85 8.24
C GLY A 18 4.21 -8.62 6.77
N VAL A 19 5.23 -8.45 5.92
CA VAL A 19 5.05 -8.14 4.48
C VAL A 19 4.18 -9.16 3.73
N ALA A 20 4.37 -10.46 3.95
CA ALA A 20 3.57 -11.49 3.30
C ALA A 20 2.07 -11.44 3.69
N GLU A 21 1.78 -11.05 4.95
CA GLU A 21 0.39 -10.87 5.39
C GLU A 21 -0.19 -9.57 4.84
N PHE A 22 0.61 -8.49 4.81
CA PHE A 22 0.22 -7.22 4.22
C PHE A 22 -0.12 -7.38 2.74
N GLU A 23 0.77 -7.95 1.92
CA GLU A 23 0.57 -8.22 0.49
C GLU A 23 -0.75 -8.95 0.25
N LYS A 24 -0.95 -10.09 0.90
CA LYS A 24 -2.18 -10.89 0.78
C LYS A 24 -3.43 -10.10 1.16
N LYS A 25 -3.39 -9.34 2.27
CA LYS A 25 -4.55 -8.56 2.73
C LYS A 25 -4.80 -7.36 1.82
N TYR A 26 -3.75 -6.72 1.31
CA TYR A 26 -3.86 -5.56 0.44
C TYR A 26 -4.48 -5.95 -0.89
N PHE A 27 -3.94 -6.99 -1.56
CA PHE A 27 -4.53 -7.53 -2.79
C PHE A 27 -5.98 -7.94 -2.62
N LYS A 28 -6.27 -8.67 -1.54
CA LYS A 28 -7.65 -9.09 -1.27
C LYS A 28 -8.58 -7.88 -1.08
N THR A 29 -8.12 -6.87 -0.36
CA THR A 29 -8.93 -5.67 -0.06
C THR A 29 -9.16 -4.87 -1.33
N PHE A 30 -8.11 -4.59 -2.10
CA PHE A 30 -8.16 -3.77 -3.31
C PHE A 30 -8.98 -4.44 -4.43
N LEU A 31 -8.73 -5.71 -4.72
CA LEU A 31 -9.40 -6.42 -5.83
C LEU A 31 -10.87 -6.80 -5.55
N ASN A 32 -11.28 -6.86 -4.28
CA ASN A 32 -12.63 -7.26 -3.90
C ASN A 32 -13.36 -6.15 -3.14
N ASP A 33 -12.95 -4.89 -3.32
CA ASP A 33 -13.60 -3.78 -2.67
C ASP A 33 -14.97 -3.50 -3.31
N PRO A 34 -16.11 -3.87 -2.68
CA PRO A 34 -17.42 -3.59 -3.26
C PRO A 34 -17.72 -2.09 -3.29
N ASP A 35 -16.97 -1.33 -2.50
CA ASP A 35 -17.19 0.07 -2.24
C ASP A 35 -16.17 0.96 -3.01
N GLU A 36 -15.33 0.37 -3.87
CA GLU A 36 -14.30 1.08 -4.67
C GLU A 36 -14.84 2.33 -5.38
N LYS A 37 -16.09 2.25 -5.87
CA LYS A 37 -16.78 3.33 -6.58
C LYS A 37 -17.07 4.58 -5.73
N GLU A 38 -16.95 4.48 -4.41
CA GLU A 38 -17.12 5.61 -3.51
C GLU A 38 -15.79 6.28 -3.12
N LEU A 39 -14.65 5.74 -3.57
CA LEU A 39 -13.37 6.43 -3.46
C LEU A 39 -13.33 7.60 -4.43
N ASP A 40 -12.88 8.75 -3.94
CA ASP A 40 -12.50 9.84 -4.83
C ASP A 40 -11.27 9.46 -5.66
N GLU A 41 -11.11 10.11 -6.80
CA GLU A 41 -10.06 9.81 -7.79
C GLU A 41 -8.65 9.94 -7.19
N GLU A 42 -8.43 10.90 -6.30
CA GLU A 42 -7.13 11.13 -5.68
C GLU A 42 -6.79 10.01 -4.69
N SER A 43 -7.75 9.62 -3.84
CA SER A 43 -7.60 8.46 -2.94
C SER A 43 -7.39 7.16 -3.71
N PHE A 44 -8.14 6.93 -4.80
CA PHE A 44 -7.98 5.75 -5.63
C PHE A 44 -6.58 5.69 -6.26
N THR A 45 -6.10 6.80 -6.81
CA THR A 45 -4.77 6.89 -7.42
C THR A 45 -3.68 6.51 -6.43
N ILE A 46 -3.72 7.05 -5.20
CA ILE A 46 -2.75 6.71 -4.15
C ILE A 46 -2.79 5.22 -3.80
N LEU A 47 -3.99 4.63 -3.72
CA LEU A 47 -4.14 3.21 -3.39
C LEU A 47 -3.70 2.30 -4.55
N ASN A 48 -3.88 2.73 -5.80
CA ASN A 48 -3.40 2.03 -6.98
C ASN A 48 -1.87 2.09 -7.10
N ASP A 49 -1.24 3.23 -6.87
CA ASP A 49 0.22 3.35 -6.86
C ASP A 49 0.85 2.42 -5.80
N LEU A 50 0.20 2.32 -4.63
CA LEU A 50 0.62 1.37 -3.60
C LEU A 50 0.34 -0.08 -4.01
N PHE A 51 -0.75 -0.36 -4.73
CA PHE A 51 -1.01 -1.69 -5.29
C PHE A 51 0.12 -2.13 -6.23
N GLU A 52 0.56 -1.25 -7.13
CA GLU A 52 1.68 -1.51 -8.05
C GLU A 52 2.97 -1.78 -7.28
N SER A 53 3.23 -1.03 -6.20
CA SER A 53 4.38 -1.27 -5.32
C SER A 53 4.30 -2.64 -4.63
N VAL A 54 3.10 -3.05 -4.18
CA VAL A 54 2.87 -4.37 -3.59
C VAL A 54 3.07 -5.49 -4.64
N ASP A 55 2.67 -5.27 -5.90
CA ASP A 55 2.89 -6.20 -7.01
C ASP A 55 4.36 -6.32 -7.42
N CYS A 56 5.13 -5.23 -7.27
CA CYS A 56 6.57 -5.22 -7.51
C CYS A 56 7.37 -5.81 -6.33
N TYR A 57 6.77 -6.11 -5.19
CA TYR A 57 7.53 -6.63 -4.05
C TYR A 57 8.11 -8.02 -4.35
N TRP A 58 9.43 -8.16 -4.17
CA TRP A 58 10.13 -9.44 -4.27
C TRP A 58 10.99 -9.70 -3.04
N HIS A 59 10.76 -10.84 -2.38
CA HIS A 59 11.42 -11.18 -1.12
C HIS A 59 12.95 -11.37 -1.21
N GLU A 60 13.50 -11.61 -2.42
CA GLU A 60 14.96 -11.68 -2.62
C GLU A 60 15.57 -10.36 -3.08
N CYS A 61 14.75 -9.35 -3.41
CA CYS A 61 15.24 -8.02 -3.77
C CYS A 61 15.80 -7.32 -2.52
N LYS A 62 17.06 -6.88 -2.60
CA LYS A 62 17.75 -6.22 -1.49
C LYS A 62 17.69 -4.70 -1.64
N PRO A 63 17.76 -3.96 -0.52
CA PRO A 63 17.93 -2.52 -0.56
C PRO A 63 19.12 -2.09 -1.44
N GLY A 64 18.85 -1.22 -2.41
CA GLY A 64 19.82 -0.75 -3.42
C GLY A 64 19.90 -1.59 -4.70
N GLU A 65 19.17 -2.69 -4.79
CA GLU A 65 19.04 -3.54 -5.99
C GLU A 65 17.67 -3.37 -6.68
N GLU A 66 16.84 -2.41 -6.24
CA GLU A 66 15.49 -2.21 -6.76
C GLU A 66 15.47 -1.81 -8.24
N THR A 67 14.41 -2.25 -8.90
CA THR A 67 14.08 -1.89 -10.28
C THR A 67 12.61 -1.46 -10.36
N ASP A 68 12.16 -1.06 -11.54
CA ASP A 68 10.76 -0.73 -11.79
C ASP A 68 9.80 -1.93 -11.61
N PHE A 69 10.31 -3.16 -11.50
CA PHE A 69 9.51 -4.39 -11.41
C PHE A 69 9.76 -5.22 -10.14
N GLU A 70 10.82 -4.90 -9.40
CA GLU A 70 11.25 -5.65 -8.21
C GLU A 70 11.71 -4.66 -7.15
N ILE A 71 10.99 -4.61 -6.03
CA ILE A 71 11.32 -3.75 -4.89
C ILE A 71 11.53 -4.57 -3.61
N SER A 72 12.41 -4.07 -2.75
CA SER A 72 12.67 -4.63 -1.43
C SER A 72 11.53 -4.33 -0.45
N GLU A 73 11.49 -5.06 0.69
CA GLU A 73 10.55 -4.71 1.78
C GLU A 73 10.79 -3.29 2.31
N GLU A 74 12.04 -2.83 2.33
CA GLU A 74 12.39 -1.48 2.78
C GLU A 74 11.77 -0.42 1.87
N GLN A 75 11.91 -0.58 0.55
CA GLN A 75 11.29 0.31 -0.41
C GLN A 75 9.77 0.24 -0.36
N LEU A 76 9.18 -0.96 -0.24
CA LEU A 76 7.73 -1.10 -0.05
C LEU A 76 7.22 -0.35 1.17
N ARG A 77 7.97 -0.35 2.29
CA ARG A 77 7.62 0.42 3.49
C ARG A 77 7.71 1.93 3.26
N VAL A 78 8.70 2.41 2.49
CA VAL A 78 8.79 3.80 2.10
C VAL A 78 7.58 4.23 1.28
N ASP A 79 7.18 3.44 0.28
CA ASP A 79 6.05 3.77 -0.58
C ASP A 79 4.70 3.64 0.16
N THR A 80 4.57 2.65 1.04
CA THR A 80 3.45 2.54 1.98
C THR A 80 3.36 3.79 2.87
N GLN A 81 4.48 4.30 3.37
CA GLN A 81 4.52 5.49 4.22
C GLN A 81 4.11 6.76 3.44
N LYS A 82 4.51 6.89 2.17
CA LYS A 82 4.07 7.97 1.29
C LYS A 82 2.56 7.91 1.04
N ALA A 83 2.05 6.72 0.73
CA ALA A 83 0.61 6.51 0.54
C ALA A 83 -0.18 6.94 1.78
N LEU A 84 0.23 6.50 2.98
CA LEU A 84 -0.44 6.90 4.23
C LEU A 84 -0.46 8.42 4.42
N GLN A 85 0.64 9.11 4.12
CA GLN A 85 0.71 10.57 4.21
C GLN A 85 -0.23 11.25 3.22
N GLY A 86 -0.29 10.77 1.98
CA GLY A 86 -1.22 11.25 0.96
C GLY A 86 -2.67 11.09 1.40
N LEU A 87 -3.06 9.90 1.86
CA LEU A 87 -4.43 9.65 2.33
C LEU A 87 -4.81 10.55 3.52
N TYR A 88 -3.89 10.81 4.44
CA TYR A 88 -4.14 11.73 5.56
C TYR A 88 -4.19 13.19 5.16
N PHE A 89 -3.48 13.59 4.10
CA PHE A 89 -3.61 14.92 3.53
C PHE A 89 -5.01 15.12 2.95
N LEU A 90 -5.48 14.18 2.11
CA LEU A 90 -6.81 14.23 1.48
C LEU A 90 -7.95 14.22 2.51
N LYS A 91 -7.81 13.48 3.60
CA LYS A 91 -8.83 13.44 4.66
C LYS A 91 -8.97 14.76 5.44
N ARG A 92 -8.01 15.68 5.32
CA ARG A 92 -7.95 16.95 6.05
C ARG A 92 -8.28 18.17 5.17
N SER A 93 -8.21 18.03 3.85
CA SER A 93 -8.61 19.01 2.84
C SER A 93 -10.12 19.04 2.63
#